data_AF-A0A6A3YUM7-F1
#
_entry.id   AF-A0A6A3YUM7-F1
#
_cell.length_a   1.000
_cell.length_b   1.000
_cell.length_c   1.000
_cell.angle_alpha   90.00
_cell.angle_beta   90.00
_cell.angle_gamma   90.00
#
_symmetry.space_group_name_H-M   'P 1'
#
loop_
_entity.id
_entity.type
_entity.pdbx_description
1 polymer ?
#
loop_
_entity_poly.entity_id
_entity_poly.type
_entity_poly.pdbx_seq_one_letter_code
_entity_poly.pdbx_strand_id
1 'polypeptide(L)'
;MAAAEQHLVVDGDMAQALDMCRRLLRTDSSVQRVETAHLVLERLRSGGAHDSSDDVNAMLRLLGNYVVPTRELTEEILSLLLFCDHRVLLIHHLPKLTYQSKECVQLVVEAYLELLATDRSLLVPVLGSLAEMPLDTSEKNTVVEATQSLLDAAVEEDIPAVVQSLLSMVTKSSAPKALARLRTECNRIESGTLSLTMEVIGRYATAGSVALTALLRLIRQVEPLTTFDIVLLTFVMGKSAENELAVRTTTSVAQSGRLHSRMMREAATMLHCARRGIDSFTDNR
;
A
#
# COMPACT_ATOMS: atom_id res chain seq x y z
N MET A 1 -24.65 27.35 -13.29
CA MET A 1 -24.35 27.79 -11.92
C MET A 1 -24.20 29.31 -11.88
N ALA A 2 -24.62 29.99 -10.80
CA ALA A 2 -24.50 31.45 -10.68
C ALA A 2 -23.06 31.85 -10.27
N ALA A 3 -22.55 32.98 -10.76
CA ALA A 3 -21.17 33.43 -10.48
C ALA A 3 -20.87 33.61 -8.98
N ALA A 4 -21.88 33.95 -8.17
CA ALA A 4 -21.75 34.03 -6.72
C ALA A 4 -21.53 32.65 -6.06
N GLU A 5 -22.10 31.58 -6.62
CA GLU A 5 -21.94 30.21 -6.11
C GLU A 5 -20.53 29.70 -6.43
N GLN A 6 -19.98 30.04 -7.60
CA GLN A 6 -18.61 29.72 -7.99
C GLN A 6 -17.59 30.37 -7.04
N HIS A 7 -17.71 31.69 -6.84
CA HIS A 7 -16.83 32.44 -5.94
C HIS A 7 -16.91 31.94 -4.49
N LEU A 8 -18.09 31.48 -4.04
CA LEU A 8 -18.24 30.93 -2.69
C LEU A 8 -17.50 29.59 -2.53
N VAL A 9 -17.51 28.73 -3.54
CA VAL A 9 -16.80 27.44 -3.48
C VAL A 9 -15.29 27.65 -3.53
N VAL A 10 -14.80 28.51 -4.42
CA VAL A 10 -13.35 28.70 -4.62
C VAL A 10 -12.75 29.55 -3.50
N ASP A 11 -13.34 30.70 -3.18
CA ASP A 11 -12.73 31.70 -2.28
C ASP A 11 -13.48 31.87 -0.96
N GLY A 12 -14.64 31.23 -0.79
CA GLY A 12 -15.45 31.36 0.41
C GLY A 12 -14.90 30.64 1.63
N ASP A 13 -15.54 30.87 2.77
CA ASP A 13 -15.27 30.13 4.00
C ASP A 13 -15.55 28.63 3.80
N MET A 14 -14.71 27.79 4.40
CA MET A 14 -14.74 26.35 4.14
C MET A 14 -16.05 25.68 4.57
N ALA A 15 -16.66 26.11 5.68
CA ALA A 15 -17.95 25.57 6.10
C ALA A 15 -19.06 25.91 5.07
N GLN A 16 -19.00 27.10 4.50
CA GLN A 16 -19.92 27.56 3.46
C GLN A 16 -19.66 26.84 2.13
N ALA A 17 -18.40 26.67 1.74
CA ALA A 17 -18.01 25.93 0.54
C ALA A 17 -18.46 24.47 0.63
N LEU A 18 -18.23 23.80 1.76
CA LEU A 18 -18.67 22.41 1.98
C LEU A 18 -20.19 22.25 1.92
N ASP A 19 -20.95 23.15 2.55
CA ASP A 19 -22.41 23.12 2.49
C ASP A 19 -22.91 23.35 1.05
N MET A 20 -22.30 24.29 0.35
CA MET A 20 -22.61 24.56 -1.06
C MET A 20 -22.31 23.34 -1.94
N CYS A 21 -21.10 22.78 -1.86
CA CYS A 21 -20.73 21.57 -2.58
C CYS A 21 -21.66 20.41 -2.29
N ARG A 22 -22.08 20.20 -1.03
CA ARG A 22 -23.05 19.15 -0.66
C ARG A 22 -24.38 19.34 -1.38
N ARG A 23 -24.89 20.57 -1.46
CA ARG A 23 -26.16 20.86 -2.15
C ARG A 23 -26.04 20.66 -3.66
N LEU A 24 -24.98 21.20 -4.27
CA LEU A 24 -24.76 21.12 -5.71
C LEU A 24 -24.47 19.68 -6.18
N LEU A 25 -23.70 18.90 -5.41
CA LEU A 25 -23.34 17.52 -5.75
C LEU A 25 -24.46 16.51 -5.54
N ARG A 26 -25.48 16.83 -4.74
CA ARG A 26 -26.67 15.97 -4.52
C ARG A 26 -27.73 16.13 -5.61
N THR A 27 -27.52 17.00 -6.58
CA THR A 27 -28.45 17.18 -7.69
C THR A 27 -28.37 16.01 -8.69
N ASP A 28 -29.47 15.73 -9.39
CA ASP A 28 -29.51 14.67 -10.39
C ASP A 28 -28.70 15.01 -11.67
N SER A 29 -28.36 16.28 -11.86
CA SER A 29 -27.61 16.76 -13.02
C SER A 29 -26.15 16.31 -12.99
N SER A 30 -25.75 15.47 -13.95
CA SER A 30 -24.34 15.07 -14.12
C SER A 30 -23.44 16.25 -14.47
N VAL A 31 -23.91 17.18 -15.31
CA VAL A 31 -23.16 18.38 -15.72
C VAL A 31 -22.84 19.26 -14.52
N GLN A 32 -23.83 19.53 -13.66
CA GLN A 32 -23.63 20.34 -12.46
C GLN A 32 -22.64 19.68 -11.49
N ARG A 33 -22.68 18.35 -11.37
CA ARG A 33 -21.74 17.60 -10.52
C ARG A 33 -20.29 17.72 -11.01
N VAL A 34 -20.08 17.63 -12.32
CA VAL A 34 -18.75 17.81 -12.94
C VAL A 34 -18.26 19.25 -12.80
N GLU A 35 -19.10 20.25 -13.08
CA GLU A 35 -18.76 21.67 -12.88
C GLU A 35 -18.36 21.95 -11.42
N THR A 36 -19.12 21.41 -10.46
CA THR A 36 -18.81 21.56 -9.04
C THR A 36 -17.50 20.87 -8.68
N ALA A 37 -17.19 19.73 -9.29
CA ALA A 37 -15.92 19.05 -9.08
C ALA A 37 -14.74 19.89 -9.53
N HIS A 38 -14.81 20.52 -10.71
CA HIS A 38 -13.76 21.43 -11.18
C HIS A 38 -13.52 22.60 -10.22
N LEU A 39 -14.57 23.20 -9.66
CA LEU A 39 -14.41 24.26 -8.65
C LEU A 39 -13.71 23.77 -7.38
N VAL A 40 -14.02 22.56 -6.94
CA VAL A 40 -13.34 21.94 -5.78
C VAL A 40 -11.86 21.73 -6.11
N LEU A 41 -11.54 21.22 -7.30
CA LEU A 41 -10.14 21.04 -7.73
C LEU A 41 -9.41 22.38 -7.88
N GLU A 42 -10.10 23.42 -8.34
CA GLU A 42 -9.57 24.78 -8.42
C GLU A 42 -9.23 25.33 -7.02
N ARG A 43 -10.11 25.15 -6.04
CA ARG A 43 -9.83 25.51 -4.64
C ARG A 43 -8.61 24.76 -4.09
N LEU A 44 -8.53 23.45 -4.34
CA LEU A 44 -7.40 22.63 -3.91
C LEU A 44 -6.08 23.06 -4.56
N ARG A 45 -6.15 23.56 -5.81
CA ARG A 45 -5.01 24.12 -6.54
C ARG A 45 -4.58 25.48 -6.00
N SER A 46 -5.54 26.36 -5.68
CA SER A 46 -5.25 27.69 -5.16
C SER A 46 -4.71 27.67 -3.73
N GLY A 47 -4.80 26.53 -3.04
CA GLY A 47 -4.19 26.31 -1.74
C GLY A 47 -4.68 27.34 -0.73
N GLY A 48 -5.94 27.20 -0.29
CA GLY A 48 -6.47 28.05 0.77
C GLY A 48 -5.54 27.99 1.98
N ALA A 49 -4.82 29.07 2.28
CA ALA A 49 -3.81 29.14 3.34
C ALA A 49 -4.33 28.82 4.77
N HIS A 50 -5.63 28.54 4.89
CA HIS A 50 -6.35 28.25 6.13
C HIS A 50 -7.17 26.95 6.06
N ASP A 51 -7.13 26.21 4.94
CA ASP A 51 -7.90 24.99 4.80
C ASP A 51 -7.24 23.87 5.64
N SER A 52 -7.98 23.30 6.57
CA SER A 52 -7.46 22.20 7.40
C SER A 52 -7.44 20.89 6.61
N SER A 53 -6.58 19.95 7.02
CA SER A 53 -6.57 18.59 6.46
C SER A 53 -7.93 17.89 6.55
N ASP A 54 -8.70 18.16 7.61
CA ASP A 54 -10.03 17.57 7.79
C ASP A 54 -11.06 18.11 6.79
N ASP A 55 -10.95 19.40 6.47
CA ASP A 55 -11.82 20.05 5.49
C ASP A 55 -11.54 19.55 4.07
N VAL A 56 -10.27 19.48 3.69
CA VAL A 56 -9.84 18.92 2.40
C VAL A 56 -10.30 17.46 2.28
N ASN A 57 -10.13 16.68 3.34
CA ASN A 57 -10.62 15.30 3.39
C ASN A 57 -12.15 15.24 3.23
N ALA A 58 -12.91 16.15 3.84
CA ALA A 58 -14.36 16.22 3.66
C ALA A 58 -14.76 16.56 2.22
N MET A 59 -14.07 17.50 1.56
CA MET A 59 -14.31 17.84 0.15
C MET A 59 -14.04 16.65 -0.78
N LEU A 60 -12.90 15.99 -0.63
CA LEU A 60 -12.51 14.82 -1.44
C LEU A 60 -13.49 13.66 -1.27
N ARG A 61 -13.99 13.43 -0.03
CA ARG A 61 -15.06 12.46 0.23
C ARG A 61 -16.34 12.77 -0.51
N LEU A 62 -16.72 14.05 -0.63
CA LEU A 62 -17.90 14.45 -1.40
C LEU A 62 -17.73 14.14 -2.88
N LEU A 63 -16.56 14.45 -3.47
CA LEU A 63 -16.26 14.11 -4.85
C LEU A 63 -16.38 12.61 -5.09
N GLY A 64 -15.72 11.79 -4.26
CA GLY A 64 -15.76 10.32 -4.41
C GLY A 64 -17.13 9.68 -4.15
N ASN A 65 -18.08 10.40 -3.55
CA ASN A 65 -19.44 9.91 -3.33
C ASN A 65 -20.41 10.24 -4.47
N TYR A 66 -20.20 11.35 -5.15
CA TYR A 66 -21.20 11.93 -6.05
C TYR A 66 -20.73 12.09 -7.49
N VAL A 67 -19.43 12.12 -7.74
CA VAL A 67 -18.87 12.37 -9.07
C VAL A 67 -18.43 11.06 -9.70
N VAL A 68 -18.84 10.86 -10.96
CA VAL A 68 -18.39 9.72 -11.78
C VAL A 68 -17.03 10.08 -12.37
N PRO A 69 -16.04 9.17 -12.35
CA PRO A 69 -14.74 9.42 -12.96
C PRO A 69 -14.85 9.69 -14.45
N THR A 70 -14.22 10.77 -14.90
CA THR A 70 -13.91 11.00 -16.31
C THR A 70 -12.39 11.11 -16.48
N ARG A 71 -11.93 10.96 -17.73
CA ARG A 71 -10.51 11.11 -18.06
C ARG A 71 -9.99 12.49 -17.66
N GLU A 72 -10.70 13.54 -18.05
CA GLU A 72 -10.33 14.94 -17.84
C GLU A 72 -10.22 15.24 -16.35
N LEU A 73 -11.21 14.82 -15.56
CA LEU A 73 -11.20 15.02 -14.11
C LEU A 73 -10.05 14.28 -13.44
N THR A 74 -9.76 13.07 -13.91
CA THR A 74 -8.66 12.25 -13.38
C THR A 74 -7.31 12.91 -13.66
N GLU A 75 -7.08 13.38 -14.89
CA GLU A 75 -5.87 14.11 -15.27
C GLU A 75 -5.71 15.40 -14.44
N GLU A 76 -6.81 16.13 -14.20
CA GLU A 76 -6.77 17.30 -13.32
C GLU A 76 -6.40 16.94 -11.88
N ILE A 77 -6.99 15.90 -11.30
CA ILE A 77 -6.64 15.44 -9.94
C ILE A 77 -5.17 15.00 -9.88
N LEU A 78 -4.70 14.26 -10.88
CA LEU A 78 -3.31 13.81 -10.96
C LEU A 78 -2.34 14.98 -11.08
N SER A 79 -2.70 16.04 -11.80
CA SER A 79 -1.89 17.27 -11.87
C SER A 79 -1.72 17.94 -10.50
N LEU A 80 -2.71 17.82 -9.60
CA LEU A 80 -2.62 18.36 -8.24
C LEU A 80 -1.59 17.63 -7.39
N LEU A 81 -1.25 16.37 -7.69
CA LEU A 81 -0.23 15.63 -6.94
C LEU A 81 1.16 16.28 -7.05
N LEU A 82 1.40 17.11 -8.06
CA LEU A 82 2.67 17.80 -8.26
C LEU A 82 2.80 19.08 -7.42
N PHE A 83 1.68 19.71 -7.06
CA PHE A 83 1.68 21.08 -6.51
C PHE A 83 0.86 21.26 -5.23
N CYS A 84 -0.03 20.34 -4.89
CA CYS A 84 -0.88 20.44 -3.71
C CYS A 84 -0.06 20.13 -2.44
N ASP A 85 -0.36 20.79 -1.32
CA ASP A 85 0.27 20.46 -0.03
C ASP A 85 -0.29 19.15 0.57
N HIS A 86 -1.54 18.81 0.23
CA HIS A 86 -2.26 17.65 0.76
C HIS A 86 -2.16 16.40 -0.13
N ARG A 87 -1.01 16.17 -0.76
CA ARG A 87 -0.77 15.05 -1.73
C ARG A 87 -1.15 13.70 -1.16
N VAL A 88 -0.81 13.44 0.10
CA VAL A 88 -1.12 12.19 0.80
C VAL A 88 -2.64 11.97 0.89
N LEU A 89 -3.42 13.01 1.21
CA LEU A 89 -4.88 12.90 1.26
C LEU A 89 -5.47 12.64 -0.14
N LEU A 90 -4.96 13.32 -1.18
CA LEU A 90 -5.37 13.06 -2.56
C LEU A 90 -5.11 11.60 -2.95
N ILE A 91 -3.92 11.07 -2.65
CA ILE A 91 -3.54 9.68 -2.91
C ILE A 91 -4.50 8.70 -2.22
N HIS A 92 -4.93 8.97 -0.99
CA HIS A 92 -5.88 8.12 -0.26
C HIS A 92 -7.30 8.13 -0.85
N HIS A 93 -7.72 9.20 -1.52
CA HIS A 93 -9.07 9.28 -2.12
C HIS A 93 -9.12 8.79 -3.56
N LEU A 94 -7.99 8.75 -4.26
CA LEU A 94 -7.92 8.35 -5.65
C LEU A 94 -8.55 6.98 -5.99
N PRO A 95 -8.41 5.91 -5.17
CA PRO A 95 -9.07 4.64 -5.44
C PRO A 95 -10.59 4.82 -5.57
N LYS A 96 -11.19 5.57 -4.66
CA LYS A 96 -12.63 5.85 -4.68
C LYS A 96 -13.05 6.81 -5.79
N LEU A 97 -12.17 7.73 -6.19
CA LEU A 97 -12.46 8.66 -7.27
C LEU A 97 -12.41 8.00 -8.65
N THR A 98 -11.63 6.92 -8.83
CA THR A 98 -11.38 6.34 -10.16
C THR A 98 -11.89 4.92 -10.36
N TYR A 99 -12.28 4.18 -9.29
CA TYR A 99 -12.58 2.73 -9.38
C TYR A 99 -13.64 2.34 -10.43
N GLN A 100 -14.53 3.25 -10.82
CA GLN A 100 -15.60 2.96 -11.79
C GLN A 100 -15.13 2.97 -13.25
N SER A 101 -13.91 3.44 -13.53
CA SER A 101 -13.36 3.53 -14.89
C SER A 101 -11.98 2.90 -14.98
N LYS A 102 -11.87 1.87 -15.84
CA LYS A 102 -10.61 1.17 -16.09
C LYS A 102 -9.53 2.09 -16.67
N GLU A 103 -9.93 2.99 -17.58
CA GLU A 103 -9.03 3.99 -18.15
C GLU A 103 -8.47 4.91 -17.05
N CYS A 104 -9.32 5.38 -16.14
CA CYS A 104 -8.87 6.27 -15.06
C CYS A 104 -7.95 5.54 -14.07
N VAL A 105 -8.21 4.27 -13.77
CA VAL A 105 -7.29 3.45 -12.95
C VAL A 105 -5.92 3.33 -13.62
N GLN A 106 -5.87 3.08 -14.94
CA GLN A 106 -4.61 2.99 -15.68
C GLN A 106 -3.82 4.32 -15.62
N LEU A 107 -4.49 5.46 -15.82
CA LEU A 107 -3.86 6.78 -15.70
C LEU A 107 -3.25 7.01 -14.31
N VAL A 108 -3.95 6.59 -13.24
CA VAL A 108 -3.42 6.71 -11.88
C VAL A 108 -2.20 5.82 -11.68
N VAL A 109 -2.22 4.57 -12.16
CA VAL A 109 -1.06 3.67 -12.07
C VAL A 109 0.15 4.29 -12.75
N GLU A 110 0.00 4.80 -13.98
CA GLU A 110 1.09 5.44 -14.72
C GLU A 110 1.64 6.66 -13.97
N ALA A 111 0.76 7.59 -13.55
CA ALA A 111 1.15 8.79 -12.83
C ALA A 111 1.81 8.50 -11.47
N TYR A 112 1.35 7.46 -10.75
CA TYR A 112 1.96 7.05 -9.49
C TYR A 112 3.37 6.49 -9.67
N LEU A 113 3.60 5.70 -10.71
CA LEU A 113 4.94 5.17 -10.99
C LEU A 113 5.92 6.28 -11.38
N GLU A 114 5.46 7.26 -12.15
CA GLU A 114 6.24 8.47 -12.45
C GLU A 114 6.51 9.31 -11.19
N LEU A 115 5.50 9.48 -10.34
CA LEU A 115 5.63 10.20 -9.06
C LEU A 115 6.67 9.53 -8.16
N LEU A 116 6.64 8.21 -7.99
CA LEU A 116 7.62 7.47 -7.18
C LEU A 116 9.04 7.50 -7.75
N ALA A 117 9.19 7.72 -9.06
CA ALA A 117 10.52 7.93 -9.65
C ALA A 117 11.14 9.27 -9.21
N THR A 118 10.32 10.26 -8.83
CA THR A 118 10.75 11.61 -8.44
C THR A 118 10.72 11.86 -6.93
N ASP A 119 9.69 11.38 -6.23
CA ASP A 119 9.49 11.57 -4.80
C ASP A 119 9.20 10.24 -4.09
N ARG A 120 10.24 9.65 -3.51
CA ARG A 120 10.16 8.36 -2.81
C ARG A 120 9.52 8.45 -1.42
N SER A 121 9.35 9.65 -0.86
CA SER A 121 8.68 9.81 0.44
C SER A 121 7.21 9.39 0.39
N LEU A 122 6.64 9.34 -0.81
CA LEU A 122 5.26 8.94 -1.07
C LEU A 122 5.09 7.43 -1.31
N LEU A 123 6.15 6.62 -1.11
CA LEU A 123 6.11 5.17 -1.36
C LEU A 123 4.96 4.48 -0.63
N VAL A 124 4.86 4.68 0.69
CA VAL A 124 3.83 4.04 1.52
C VAL A 124 2.40 4.46 1.09
N PRO A 125 2.05 5.76 1.00
CA PRO A 125 0.70 6.15 0.63
C PRO A 125 0.33 5.70 -0.79
N VAL A 126 1.26 5.78 -1.75
CA VAL A 126 1.02 5.33 -3.13
C VAL A 126 0.75 3.82 -3.19
N LEU A 127 1.57 3.00 -2.53
CA LEU A 127 1.36 1.55 -2.53
C LEU A 127 0.09 1.15 -1.78
N GLY A 128 -0.25 1.85 -0.68
CA GLY A 128 -1.52 1.66 0.01
C GLY A 128 -2.70 1.95 -0.91
N SER A 129 -2.67 3.06 -1.63
CA SER A 129 -3.68 3.45 -2.62
C SER A 129 -3.81 2.40 -3.74
N LEU A 130 -2.70 1.97 -4.33
CA LEU A 130 -2.69 0.94 -5.38
C LEU A 130 -3.25 -0.41 -4.92
N ALA A 131 -3.00 -0.78 -3.65
CA ALA A 131 -3.52 -2.02 -3.08
C ALA A 131 -5.06 -2.02 -2.94
N GLU A 132 -5.68 -0.84 -2.83
CA GLU A 132 -7.15 -0.68 -2.76
C GLU A 132 -7.80 -0.56 -4.15
N MET A 133 -7.02 -0.31 -5.20
CA MET A 133 -7.53 -0.16 -6.56
C MET A 133 -7.92 -1.51 -7.19
N PRO A 134 -8.91 -1.53 -8.09
CA PRO A 134 -9.33 -2.73 -8.81
C PRO A 134 -8.36 -3.07 -9.96
N LEU A 135 -7.10 -3.33 -9.62
CA LEU A 135 -6.05 -3.64 -10.57
C LEU A 135 -6.21 -5.05 -11.17
N ASP A 136 -5.99 -5.16 -12.48
CA ASP A 136 -5.90 -6.45 -13.15
C ASP A 136 -4.53 -7.13 -12.92
N THR A 137 -4.36 -8.33 -13.44
CA THR A 137 -3.12 -9.11 -13.25
C THR A 137 -1.90 -8.45 -13.89
N SER A 138 -2.07 -7.79 -15.04
CA SER A 138 -0.99 -7.11 -15.75
C SER A 138 -0.53 -5.89 -14.95
N GLU A 139 -1.46 -5.05 -14.52
CA GLU A 139 -1.18 -3.86 -13.70
C GLU A 139 -0.54 -4.23 -12.37
N LYS A 140 -1.06 -5.26 -11.69
CA LYS A 140 -0.43 -5.79 -10.47
C LYS A 140 1.01 -6.22 -10.70
N ASN A 141 1.30 -6.88 -11.83
CA ASN A 141 2.67 -7.28 -12.16
C ASN A 141 3.58 -6.06 -12.36
N THR A 142 3.12 -5.05 -13.10
CA THR A 142 3.87 -3.80 -13.31
C THR A 142 4.17 -3.10 -11.99
N VAL A 143 3.16 -2.92 -11.13
CA VAL A 143 3.34 -2.28 -9.81
C VAL A 143 4.30 -3.07 -8.93
N VAL A 144 4.15 -4.41 -8.89
CA VAL A 144 5.01 -5.28 -8.09
C VAL A 144 6.46 -5.26 -8.60
N GLU A 145 6.69 -5.17 -9.91
CA GLU A 145 8.02 -5.04 -10.50
C GLU A 145 8.67 -3.68 -10.17
N ALA A 146 7.93 -2.59 -10.29
CA ALA A 146 8.41 -1.27 -9.89
C ALA A 146 8.75 -1.21 -8.39
N THR A 147 7.87 -1.76 -7.54
CA THR A 147 8.06 -1.79 -6.08
C THR A 147 9.33 -2.54 -5.68
N GLN A 148 9.69 -3.62 -6.38
CA GLN A 148 10.94 -4.36 -6.11
C GLN A 148 12.19 -3.49 -6.24
N SER A 149 12.19 -2.56 -7.19
CA SER A 149 13.29 -1.63 -7.45
C SER A 149 13.33 -0.46 -6.48
N LEU A 150 12.27 -0.26 -5.69
CA LEU A 150 12.16 0.79 -4.68
C LEU A 150 12.35 0.27 -3.25
N LEU A 151 12.24 -1.05 -3.05
CA LEU A 151 12.35 -1.70 -1.75
C LEU A 151 13.68 -1.44 -1.02
N ASP A 152 14.78 -1.26 -1.75
CA ASP A 152 16.10 -0.94 -1.17
C ASP A 152 16.25 0.51 -0.72
N ALA A 153 15.39 1.40 -1.20
CA ALA A 153 15.33 2.80 -0.83
C ALA A 153 14.28 3.08 0.25
N ALA A 154 13.48 2.08 0.63
CA ALA A 154 12.48 2.22 1.68
C ALA A 154 13.15 2.38 3.05
N VAL A 155 12.62 3.27 3.87
CA VAL A 155 13.04 3.42 5.27
C VAL A 155 12.58 2.19 6.04
N GLU A 156 13.39 1.75 7.01
CA GLU A 156 13.12 0.53 7.77
C GLU A 156 11.71 0.52 8.41
N GLU A 157 11.29 1.64 8.98
CA GLU A 157 9.97 1.81 9.62
C GLU A 157 8.80 1.58 8.66
N ASP A 158 9.02 1.82 7.36
CA ASP A 158 8.01 1.67 6.31
C ASP A 158 7.93 0.23 5.76
N ILE A 159 8.94 -0.60 6.02
CA ILE A 159 9.03 -1.96 5.45
C ILE A 159 7.78 -2.80 5.73
N PRO A 160 7.19 -2.84 6.95
CA PRO A 160 5.96 -3.58 7.19
C PRO A 160 4.79 -3.14 6.30
N ALA A 161 4.64 -1.83 6.07
CA ALA A 161 3.57 -1.27 5.24
C ALA A 161 3.81 -1.57 3.76
N VAL A 162 5.04 -1.41 3.27
CA VAL A 162 5.42 -1.76 1.89
C VAL A 162 5.21 -3.25 1.63
N VAL A 163 5.61 -4.11 2.57
CA VAL A 163 5.40 -5.57 2.49
C VAL A 163 3.92 -5.92 2.46
N GLN A 164 3.09 -5.24 3.26
CA GLN A 164 1.64 -5.46 3.25
C GLN A 164 1.04 -5.18 1.86
N SER A 165 1.35 -4.03 1.28
CA SER A 165 0.84 -3.65 -0.04
C SER A 165 1.42 -4.51 -1.16
N LEU A 166 2.70 -4.90 -1.06
CA LEU A 166 3.30 -5.82 -2.01
C LEU A 166 2.57 -7.17 -2.00
N LEU A 167 2.36 -7.76 -0.82
CA LEU A 167 1.75 -9.09 -0.66
C LEU A 167 0.26 -9.12 -1.02
N SER A 168 -0.46 -8.00 -0.94
CA SER A 168 -1.85 -7.92 -1.42
C SER A 168 -1.94 -7.92 -2.95
N MET A 169 -0.87 -7.51 -3.63
CA MET A 169 -0.81 -7.39 -5.09
C MET A 169 -0.01 -8.49 -5.80
N VAL A 170 0.78 -9.30 -5.09
CA VAL A 170 1.55 -10.38 -5.74
C VAL A 170 0.65 -11.36 -6.51
N THR A 171 1.12 -11.72 -7.70
CA THR A 171 0.46 -12.72 -8.55
C THR A 171 1.35 -13.95 -8.66
N LYS A 172 0.85 -15.03 -9.28
CA LYS A 172 1.66 -16.24 -9.50
C LYS A 172 2.94 -15.96 -10.31
N SER A 173 2.90 -15.01 -11.23
CA SER A 173 4.04 -14.65 -12.09
C SER A 173 5.03 -13.72 -11.39
N SER A 174 4.56 -12.76 -10.59
CA SER A 174 5.43 -11.80 -9.92
C SER A 174 5.99 -12.28 -8.59
N ALA A 175 5.29 -13.19 -7.90
CA ALA A 175 5.67 -13.66 -6.56
C ALA A 175 7.10 -14.20 -6.43
N PRO A 176 7.65 -15.01 -7.36
CA PRO A 176 9.01 -15.54 -7.19
C PRO A 176 10.07 -14.45 -7.06
N LYS A 177 10.03 -13.43 -7.92
CA LYS A 177 10.99 -12.31 -7.89
C LYS A 177 10.71 -11.38 -6.71
N ALA A 178 9.44 -11.03 -6.49
CA ALA A 178 9.04 -10.14 -5.41
C ALA A 178 9.43 -10.68 -4.03
N LEU A 179 9.20 -11.97 -3.78
CA LEU A 179 9.51 -12.59 -2.49
C LEU A 179 11.01 -12.87 -2.30
N ALA A 180 11.77 -13.06 -3.37
CA ALA A 180 13.24 -13.09 -3.30
C ALA A 180 13.81 -11.72 -2.90
N ARG A 181 13.24 -10.63 -3.42
CA ARG A 181 13.63 -9.27 -3.03
C ARG A 181 13.22 -8.96 -1.59
N LEU A 182 11.99 -9.30 -1.20
CA LEU A 182 11.51 -9.16 0.19
C LEU A 182 12.42 -9.92 1.17
N ARG A 183 12.81 -11.16 0.85
CA ARG A 183 13.77 -11.92 1.66
C ARG A 183 15.09 -11.16 1.84
N THR A 184 15.57 -10.48 0.81
CA THR A 184 16.82 -9.71 0.88
C THR A 184 16.66 -8.53 1.85
N GLU A 185 15.57 -7.78 1.76
CA GLU A 185 15.34 -6.65 2.66
C GLU A 185 15.05 -7.09 4.10
N CYS A 186 14.27 -8.16 4.32
CA CYS A 186 14.01 -8.67 5.67
C CYS A 186 15.27 -9.17 6.40
N ASN A 187 16.37 -9.44 5.68
CA ASN A 187 17.65 -9.79 6.29
C ASN A 187 18.50 -8.57 6.68
N ARG A 188 18.07 -7.35 6.33
CA ARG A 188 18.78 -6.09 6.60
C ARG A 188 18.19 -5.27 7.74
N ILE A 189 16.96 -5.58 8.15
CA ILE A 189 16.21 -4.84 9.17
C ILE A 189 16.50 -5.35 10.59
N GLU A 190 16.28 -4.48 11.58
CA GLU A 190 16.43 -4.80 12.99
C GLU A 190 15.33 -5.76 13.51
N SER A 191 15.58 -6.40 14.65
CA SER A 191 14.69 -7.45 15.18
C SER A 191 13.27 -6.96 15.50
N GLY A 192 13.12 -5.70 15.90
CA GLY A 192 11.82 -5.10 16.21
C GLY A 192 10.94 -4.98 14.96
N THR A 193 11.47 -4.33 13.93
CA THR A 193 10.83 -4.19 12.61
C THR A 193 10.56 -5.56 12.00
N LEU A 194 11.51 -6.48 12.08
CA LEU A 194 11.35 -7.84 11.56
C LEU A 194 10.15 -8.56 12.19
N SER A 195 9.90 -8.39 13.48
CA SER A 195 8.73 -8.98 14.16
C SER A 195 7.41 -8.49 13.53
N LEU A 196 7.27 -7.18 13.31
CA LEU A 196 6.11 -6.59 12.67
C LEU A 196 5.96 -7.06 11.22
N THR A 197 7.07 -7.09 10.48
CA THR A 197 7.08 -7.60 9.10
C THR A 197 6.68 -9.08 9.04
N MET A 198 7.12 -9.90 10.01
CA MET A 198 6.73 -11.31 10.10
C MET A 198 5.24 -11.50 10.39
N GLU A 199 4.63 -10.65 11.22
CA GLU A 199 3.19 -10.65 11.44
C GLU A 199 2.41 -10.32 10.15
N VAL A 200 2.87 -9.30 9.40
CA VAL A 200 2.31 -8.96 8.08
C VAL A 200 2.41 -10.15 7.13
N ILE A 201 3.61 -10.72 6.96
CA ILE A 201 3.82 -11.89 6.10
C ILE A 201 2.90 -13.04 6.54
N GLY A 202 2.76 -13.26 7.83
CA GLY A 202 1.91 -14.29 8.42
C GLY A 202 0.44 -14.20 8.04
N ARG A 203 -0.10 -12.99 7.84
CA ARG A 203 -1.47 -12.75 7.37
C ARG A 203 -1.69 -13.19 5.93
N TYR A 204 -0.67 -13.04 5.06
CA TYR A 204 -0.75 -13.43 3.64
C TYR A 204 -0.22 -14.83 3.36
N ALA A 205 0.63 -15.38 4.23
CA ALA A 205 1.19 -16.72 4.14
C ALA A 205 0.21 -17.77 4.72
N THR A 206 -0.93 -17.93 4.05
CA THR A 206 -1.96 -18.91 4.40
C THR A 206 -1.92 -20.12 3.46
N ALA A 207 -2.47 -21.26 3.89
CA ALA A 207 -2.55 -22.47 3.09
C ALA A 207 -3.22 -22.20 1.73
N GLY A 208 -2.56 -22.62 0.64
CA GLY A 208 -3.03 -22.38 -0.73
C GLY A 208 -2.73 -20.98 -1.30
N SER A 209 -2.20 -20.05 -0.50
CA SER A 209 -1.83 -18.72 -0.99
C SER A 209 -0.64 -18.76 -1.95
N VAL A 210 -0.62 -17.78 -2.87
CA VAL A 210 0.52 -17.55 -3.77
C VAL A 210 1.78 -17.21 -2.98
N ALA A 211 1.64 -16.36 -1.96
CA ALA A 211 2.74 -15.92 -1.11
C ALA A 211 3.42 -17.10 -0.39
N LEU A 212 2.66 -17.94 0.33
CA LEU A 212 3.24 -19.09 1.03
C LEU A 212 3.91 -20.07 0.07
N THR A 213 3.25 -20.39 -1.05
CA THR A 213 3.78 -21.32 -2.05
C THR A 213 5.12 -20.84 -2.62
N ALA A 214 5.21 -19.54 -2.94
CA ALA A 214 6.44 -18.96 -3.48
C ALA A 214 7.54 -18.84 -2.42
N LEU A 215 7.22 -18.47 -1.17
CA LEU A 215 8.19 -18.42 -0.06
C LEU A 215 8.79 -19.80 0.24
N LEU A 216 7.97 -20.84 0.40
CA LEU A 216 8.47 -22.18 0.68
C LEU A 216 9.32 -22.71 -0.49
N ARG A 217 8.92 -22.43 -1.74
CA ARG A 217 9.73 -22.77 -2.92
C ARG A 217 11.06 -22.05 -2.92
N LEU A 218 11.08 -20.76 -2.62
CA LEU A 218 12.29 -19.94 -2.52
C LEU A 218 13.26 -20.52 -1.50
N ILE A 219 12.79 -20.83 -0.28
CA ILE A 219 13.62 -21.41 0.78
C ILE A 219 14.23 -22.75 0.35
N ARG A 220 13.47 -23.59 -0.38
CA ARG A 220 14.00 -24.86 -0.89
C ARG A 220 15.13 -24.67 -1.88
N GLN A 221 15.14 -23.57 -2.64
CA GLN A 221 16.07 -23.34 -3.75
C GLN A 221 17.27 -22.45 -3.39
N VAL A 222 17.13 -21.58 -2.39
CA VAL A 222 18.15 -20.57 -2.08
C VAL A 222 19.35 -21.14 -1.32
N GLU A 223 20.54 -20.64 -1.63
CA GLU A 223 21.77 -20.95 -0.91
C GLU A 223 22.63 -19.67 -0.84
N PRO A 224 23.06 -19.22 0.36
CA PRO A 224 22.83 -19.80 1.68
C PRO A 224 21.42 -19.50 2.23
N LEU A 225 20.98 -20.32 3.18
CA LEU A 225 19.83 -19.99 4.04
C LEU A 225 20.20 -18.84 4.99
N THR A 226 19.19 -18.10 5.40
CA THR A 226 19.32 -16.93 6.28
C THR A 226 18.49 -17.11 7.55
N THR A 227 18.74 -16.29 8.56
CA THR A 227 17.98 -16.34 9.82
C THR A 227 16.50 -16.03 9.60
N PHE A 228 16.18 -15.14 8.64
CA PHE A 228 14.81 -14.91 8.17
C PHE A 228 14.13 -16.20 7.72
N ASP A 229 14.80 -17.05 6.94
CA ASP A 229 14.20 -18.29 6.43
C ASP A 229 13.80 -19.24 7.57
N ILE A 230 14.64 -19.33 8.60
CA ILE A 230 14.40 -20.20 9.77
C ILE A 230 13.27 -19.65 10.64
N VAL A 231 13.24 -18.33 10.84
CA VAL A 231 12.16 -17.65 11.56
C VAL A 231 10.84 -17.85 10.83
N LEU A 232 10.82 -17.66 9.52
CA LEU A 232 9.64 -17.85 8.68
C LEU A 232 9.14 -19.30 8.71
N LEU A 233 10.03 -20.29 8.55
CA LEU A 233 9.63 -21.70 8.66
C LEU A 233 9.03 -22.01 10.03
N THR A 234 9.67 -21.55 11.11
CA THR A 234 9.20 -21.78 12.48
C THR A 234 7.85 -21.10 12.73
N PHE A 235 7.69 -19.88 12.24
CA PHE A 235 6.44 -19.14 12.31
C PHE A 235 5.30 -19.86 11.59
N VAL A 236 5.54 -20.32 10.35
CA VAL A 236 4.54 -21.08 9.57
C VAL A 236 4.24 -22.44 10.20
N MET A 237 5.24 -23.12 10.78
CA MET A 237 5.03 -24.36 11.55
C MET A 237 4.09 -24.16 12.74
N GLY A 238 4.05 -22.96 13.34
CA GLY A 238 3.13 -22.62 14.41
C GLY A 238 1.66 -22.56 13.98
N LYS A 239 1.36 -22.51 12.68
CA LYS A 239 0.00 -22.42 12.16
C LYS A 239 -0.50 -23.82 11.78
N SER A 240 -1.65 -24.23 12.32
CA SER A 240 -2.16 -25.61 12.19
C SER A 240 -2.39 -26.05 10.74
N ALA A 241 -2.94 -25.16 9.89
CA ALA A 241 -3.25 -25.47 8.50
C ALA A 241 -2.00 -25.50 7.60
N GLU A 242 -0.97 -24.73 7.93
CA GLU A 242 0.27 -24.62 7.15
C GLU A 242 1.41 -25.51 7.68
N ASN A 243 1.26 -26.08 8.87
CA ASN A 243 2.29 -26.85 9.57
C ASN A 243 2.89 -27.95 8.69
N GLU A 244 2.06 -28.74 8.02
CA GLU A 244 2.51 -29.87 7.21
C GLU A 244 3.43 -29.39 6.04
N LEU A 245 3.07 -28.29 5.39
CA LEU A 245 3.87 -27.71 4.30
C LEU A 245 5.22 -27.19 4.80
N ALA A 246 5.22 -26.56 5.97
CA ALA A 246 6.44 -26.05 6.59
C ALA A 246 7.34 -27.21 7.06
N VAL A 247 6.80 -28.24 7.72
CA VAL A 247 7.55 -29.44 8.12
C VAL A 247 8.18 -30.12 6.91
N ARG A 248 7.42 -30.35 5.83
CA ARG A 248 7.95 -30.95 4.60
C ARG A 248 9.09 -30.13 4.01
N THR A 249 8.95 -28.80 4.01
CA THR A 249 9.99 -27.89 3.52
C THR A 249 11.24 -27.95 4.40
N THR A 250 11.08 -27.85 5.72
CA THR A 250 12.16 -27.97 6.70
C THR A 250 12.91 -29.28 6.55
N THR A 251 12.21 -30.40 6.41
CA THR A 251 12.83 -31.72 6.19
C THR A 251 13.63 -31.77 4.89
N SER A 252 13.09 -31.25 3.78
CA SER A 252 13.81 -31.19 2.50
C SER A 252 15.09 -30.36 2.61
N VAL A 253 15.05 -29.27 3.36
CA VAL A 253 16.21 -28.39 3.57
C VAL A 253 17.22 -29.02 4.52
N ALA A 254 16.77 -29.69 5.58
CA ALA A 254 17.61 -30.44 6.52
C ALA A 254 18.38 -31.57 5.82
N GLN A 255 17.70 -32.33 4.97
CA GLN A 255 18.31 -33.43 4.18
C GLN A 255 19.38 -32.93 3.21
N SER A 256 19.29 -31.67 2.77
CA SER A 256 20.33 -31.04 1.94
C SER A 256 21.55 -30.53 2.72
N GLY A 257 21.59 -30.72 4.05
CA GLY A 257 22.72 -30.31 4.89
C GLY A 257 22.86 -28.79 5.11
N ARG A 258 21.90 -27.98 4.64
CA ARG A 258 21.97 -26.50 4.69
C ARG A 258 21.56 -25.91 6.05
N LEU A 259 20.97 -26.70 6.96
CA LEU A 259 20.60 -26.25 8.30
C LEU A 259 21.77 -26.41 9.29
N HIS A 260 22.19 -25.30 9.89
CA HIS A 260 23.29 -25.26 10.86
C HIS A 260 22.79 -24.90 12.27
N SER A 261 23.37 -25.53 13.30
CA SER A 261 23.00 -25.30 14.71
C SER A 261 23.21 -23.86 15.18
N ARG A 262 24.14 -23.13 14.56
CA ARG A 262 24.35 -21.70 14.79
C ARG A 262 23.13 -20.88 14.35
N MET A 263 22.67 -21.08 13.13
CA MET A 263 21.50 -20.37 12.59
C MET A 263 20.23 -20.65 13.40
N MET A 264 20.04 -21.89 13.83
CA MET A 264 18.91 -22.24 14.70
C MET A 264 18.92 -21.49 16.03
N ARG A 265 20.11 -21.30 16.63
CA ARG A 265 20.25 -20.53 17.88
C ARG A 265 19.96 -19.04 17.66
N GLU A 266 20.48 -18.46 16.59
CA GLU A 266 20.23 -17.06 16.22
C GLU A 266 18.73 -16.82 15.94
N ALA A 267 18.07 -17.73 15.22
CA ALA A 267 16.63 -17.65 14.99
C ALA A 267 15.82 -17.79 16.29
N ALA A 268 16.20 -18.70 17.19
CA ALA A 268 15.55 -18.85 18.49
C ALA A 268 15.68 -17.58 19.36
N THR A 269 16.85 -16.92 19.36
CA THR A 269 17.02 -15.64 20.06
C THR A 269 16.12 -14.55 19.48
N MET A 270 16.02 -14.45 18.15
CA MET A 270 15.15 -13.45 17.52
C MET A 270 13.67 -13.71 17.80
N LEU A 271 13.21 -14.96 17.76
CA LEU A 271 11.83 -15.32 18.11
C LEU A 271 11.51 -14.99 19.57
N HIS A 272 12.46 -15.17 20.49
CA HIS A 272 12.31 -14.82 21.90
C HIS A 272 12.24 -13.30 22.12
N CYS A 273 13.07 -12.54 21.39
CA CYS A 273 13.04 -11.07 21.40
C CYS A 273 11.74 -10.52 20.79
N ALA A 274 11.29 -11.07 19.66
CA ALA A 274 10.03 -10.71 19.01
C ALA A 274 8.83 -10.90 19.95
N ARG A 275 8.78 -12.04 20.65
CA ARG A 275 7.71 -12.32 21.63
C ARG A 275 7.71 -11.32 22.79
N ARG A 276 8.88 -10.96 23.33
CA ARG A 276 9.00 -9.96 24.40
C ARG A 276 8.65 -8.54 23.95
N GLY A 277 8.97 -8.17 22.70
CA GLY A 277 8.58 -6.89 22.11
C GLY A 277 7.05 -6.76 22.00
N ILE A 278 6.37 -7.84 21.62
CA ILE A 278 4.90 -7.92 21.57
C ILE A 278 4.31 -7.78 22.98
N ASP A 279 4.84 -8.52 23.96
CA ASP A 279 4.36 -8.47 25.36
C ASP A 279 4.51 -7.04 25.96
N SER A 280 5.60 -6.34 25.64
CA SER A 280 5.83 -4.95 26.09
C SER A 280 4.93 -3.90 25.42
N PHE A 281 4.41 -4.20 24.22
CA PHE A 281 3.45 -3.32 23.53
C PHE A 281 2.02 -3.56 24.02
N THR A 282 1.71 -4.76 24.51
CA THR A 282 0.41 -5.07 25.12
C THR A 282 0.27 -4.59 26.56
N ASP A 283 1.38 -4.42 27.30
CA ASP A 283 1.36 -3.85 28.66
C ASP A 283 1.26 -2.31 28.70
N ASN A 284 1.33 -1.65 27.55
CA ASN A 284 1.18 -0.18 27.41
C ASN A 284 -0.17 0.23 26.77
N ARG A 285 -1.21 -0.61 26.86
CA ARG A 285 -2.60 -0.26 26.53
C ARG A 285 -3.51 -0.35 27.73
#